data_AF-A0A9D2F8K9-F1
#
_entry.id   AF-A0A9D2F8K9-F1
#
_cell.length_a   1.000
_cell.length_b   1.000
_cell.length_c   1.000
_cell.angle_alpha   90.00
_cell.angle_beta   90.00
_cell.angle_gamma   90.00
#
_symmetry.space_group_name_H-M   'P 1'
#
loop_
_entity.id
_entity.type
_entity.pdbx_description
1 polymer ?
#
loop_
_entity_poly.entity_id
_entity_poly.type
_entity_poly.pdbx_seq_one_letter_code
_entity_poly.pdbx_strand_id
1 'polypeptide(L)'
;FISEPKKDETHYSIFEDSHGTHIYANNDLSLMQELNELATTNLTTWKLDGMFTPGENFVAIAKIFNEARQAIENNNWTTKLGEKLSQQVAELHPENRGLDTGFYYVDPKKIK
;
A
#
# COMPACT_ATOMS: atom_id res chain seq x y z
N PHE A 1 -20.05 -1.11 6.53
CA PHE A 1 -18.86 -0.64 7.28
C PHE A 1 -19.10 -0.84 8.76
N ILE A 2 -18.06 -1.12 9.54
CA ILE A 2 -18.08 -1.14 11.01
C ILE A 2 -17.07 -0.13 11.53
N SER A 3 -17.38 0.55 12.62
CA SER A 3 -16.45 1.42 13.34
C SER A 3 -16.00 0.75 14.63
N GLU A 4 -14.73 0.95 15.01
CA GLU A 4 -14.23 0.52 16.30
C GLU A 4 -14.98 1.28 17.41
N PRO A 5 -15.54 0.62 18.44
CA PRO A 5 -16.39 1.27 19.45
C PRO A 5 -15.71 2.40 20.25
N LYS A 6 -14.38 2.49 20.17
CA LYS A 6 -13.55 3.51 20.84
C LYS A 6 -12.95 4.54 19.87
N LYS A 7 -13.21 4.41 18.57
CA LYS A 7 -12.72 5.28 17.50
C LYS A 7 -13.77 5.39 16.40
N ASP A 8 -14.77 6.24 16.62
CA ASP A 8 -15.90 6.45 15.70
C ASP A 8 -15.47 6.86 14.28
N GLU A 9 -14.25 7.40 14.13
CA GLU A 9 -13.69 7.80 12.85
C GLU A 9 -13.24 6.61 11.98
N THR A 10 -13.12 5.42 12.56
CA THR A 10 -12.72 4.22 11.80
C THR A 10 -13.88 3.67 10.98
N HIS A 11 -13.65 3.38 9.70
CA HIS A 11 -14.66 2.89 8.76
C HIS A 11 -14.18 1.61 8.05
N TYR A 12 -14.27 0.47 8.71
CA TYR A 12 -13.80 -0.79 8.16
C TYR A 12 -14.78 -1.32 7.12
N SER A 13 -14.28 -1.64 5.93
CA SER A 13 -15.11 -2.26 4.88
C SER A 13 -15.42 -3.69 5.28
N ILE A 14 -16.67 -4.13 5.09
CA ILE A 14 -17.11 -5.49 5.39
C ILE A 14 -17.47 -6.17 4.07
N PHE A 15 -16.89 -7.34 3.84
CA PHE A 15 -17.24 -8.22 2.75
C PHE A 15 -17.63 -9.58 3.33
N GLU A 16 -18.66 -10.23 2.81
CA GLU A 16 -19.12 -11.52 3.31
C GLU A 16 -19.25 -12.49 2.14
N ASP A 17 -18.63 -13.66 2.28
CA ASP A 17 -18.70 -14.75 1.32
C ASP A 17 -18.99 -16.09 2.01
N SER A 18 -19.00 -17.19 1.26
CA SER A 18 -19.23 -18.53 1.80
C SER A 18 -18.20 -18.97 2.86
N HIS A 19 -17.09 -18.24 3.01
CA HIS A 19 -16.03 -18.52 3.96
C HIS A 19 -16.07 -17.62 5.20
N GLY A 20 -17.01 -16.66 5.28
CA GLY A 20 -17.28 -15.83 6.45
C GLY A 20 -17.22 -14.33 6.18
N THR A 21 -17.13 -13.56 7.27
CA THR A 21 -17.08 -12.09 7.25
C THR A 21 -15.63 -11.60 7.26
N HIS A 22 -15.27 -10.83 6.24
CA HIS A 22 -13.97 -10.19 6.07
C HIS A 22 -14.07 -8.72 6.46
N ILE A 23 -13.30 -8.30 7.46
CA ILE A 23 -13.22 -6.91 7.91
C ILE A 23 -11.88 -6.36 7.41
N TYR A 24 -11.92 -5.42 6.47
CA TYR A 24 -10.72 -4.81 5.90
C TYR A 24 -10.36 -3.53 6.63
N ALA A 25 -9.05 -3.30 6.78
CA ALA A 25 -8.50 -2.02 7.20
C ALA A 25 -9.02 -0.88 6.30
N ASN A 26 -9.15 0.31 6.87
CA ASN A 26 -9.64 1.49 6.15
C ASN A 26 -8.65 1.95 5.07
N ASN A 27 -7.38 1.67 5.31
CA ASN A 27 -6.28 2.02 4.43
C ASN A 27 -5.74 0.77 3.74
N ASP A 28 -5.31 0.95 2.50
CA ASP A 28 -4.58 -0.06 1.74
C ASP A 28 -3.07 0.08 1.98
N LEU A 29 -2.36 -1.03 1.78
CA LEU A 29 -0.91 -1.09 1.99
C LEU A 29 -0.17 -0.57 0.76
N SER A 30 0.73 0.39 0.96
CA SER A 30 1.74 0.79 -0.03
C SER A 30 3.08 1.01 0.65
N LEU A 31 4.12 0.34 0.12
CA LEU A 31 5.51 0.44 0.59
C LEU A 31 6.41 1.08 -0.48
N MET A 32 5.86 2.00 -1.28
CA MET A 32 6.57 2.62 -2.41
C MET A 32 7.88 3.30 -1.98
N GLN A 33 7.90 3.97 -0.83
CA GLN A 33 9.08 4.72 -0.37
C GLN A 33 10.16 3.79 0.20
N GLU A 34 9.76 2.60 0.63
CA GLU A 34 10.55 1.58 1.29
C GLU A 34 11.12 0.55 0.30
N LEU A 35 10.69 0.58 -0.97
CA LEU A 35 11.08 -0.41 -1.99
C LEU A 35 12.60 -0.60 -2.13
N ASN A 36 13.38 0.46 -1.98
CA ASN A 36 14.83 0.37 -2.05
C ASN A 36 15.41 -0.39 -0.85
N GLU A 37 14.90 -0.18 0.36
CA GLU A 37 15.31 -0.93 1.55
C GLU A 37 14.87 -2.41 1.46
N LEU A 38 13.66 -2.66 0.97
CA LEU A 38 13.18 -4.02 0.72
C LEU A 38 14.08 -4.72 -0.30
N ALA A 39 14.46 -4.05 -1.39
CA ALA A 39 15.35 -4.63 -2.39
C ALA A 39 16.76 -4.92 -1.84
N THR A 40 17.35 -4.02 -1.04
CA THR A 40 18.68 -4.24 -0.44
C THR A 40 18.70 -5.36 0.59
N THR A 41 17.55 -5.65 1.21
CA THR A 41 17.36 -6.79 2.12
C THR A 41 16.93 -8.08 1.42
N ASN A 42 17.01 -8.12 0.08
CA ASN A 42 16.68 -9.26 -0.78
C ASN A 42 15.16 -9.61 -0.85
N LEU A 43 14.28 -8.66 -0.51
CA LEU A 43 12.84 -8.75 -0.72
C LEU A 43 12.48 -8.13 -2.08
N THR A 44 12.75 -8.88 -3.15
CA THR A 44 12.69 -8.41 -4.55
C THR A 44 11.43 -8.83 -5.31
N THR A 45 10.52 -9.57 -4.66
CA THR A 45 9.24 -9.98 -5.24
C THR A 45 8.12 -9.20 -4.57
N TRP A 46 7.39 -8.40 -5.35
CA TRP A 46 6.32 -7.54 -4.84
C TRP A 46 4.97 -7.96 -5.42
N LYS A 47 3.95 -8.05 -4.56
CA LYS A 47 2.58 -8.28 -4.98
C LYS A 47 1.88 -6.93 -5.15
N LEU A 48 1.25 -6.72 -6.29
CA LEU A 48 0.31 -5.62 -6.52
C LEU A 48 -1.10 -6.20 -6.66
N ASP A 49 -2.05 -5.63 -5.91
CA ASP A 49 -3.45 -6.06 -5.92
C ASP A 49 -4.34 -4.88 -6.33
N GLY A 50 -5.12 -5.08 -7.39
CA GLY A 50 -5.97 -4.05 -7.99
C GLY A 50 -7.40 -4.06 -7.48
N MET A 51 -7.73 -4.85 -6.46
CA MET A 51 -9.12 -5.07 -5.98
C MET A 51 -9.91 -3.77 -5.79
N PHE A 52 -9.30 -2.75 -5.17
CA PHE A 52 -9.94 -1.47 -4.89
C PHE A 52 -9.59 -0.37 -5.90
N THR A 53 -8.69 -0.62 -6.85
CA THR A 53 -8.30 0.35 -7.89
C THR A 53 -8.28 -0.28 -9.27
N PRO A 54 -9.34 -0.98 -9.73
CA PRO A 54 -9.29 -1.79 -10.93
C PRO A 54 -9.18 -0.96 -12.22
N GLY A 55 -8.84 -1.62 -13.32
CA GLY A 55 -8.84 -1.02 -14.66
C GLY A 55 -7.59 -0.19 -14.95
N GLU A 56 -7.77 0.95 -15.61
CA GLU A 56 -6.68 1.77 -16.12
C GLU A 56 -5.79 2.35 -15.02
N ASN A 57 -6.39 2.71 -13.87
CA ASN A 57 -5.63 3.21 -12.72
C ASN A 57 -4.68 2.15 -12.15
N PHE A 58 -5.12 0.88 -12.05
CA PHE A 58 -4.22 -0.20 -11.64
C PHE A 58 -3.04 -0.36 -12.59
N VAL A 59 -3.30 -0.31 -13.90
CA VAL A 59 -2.24 -0.43 -14.92
C VAL A 59 -1.26 0.73 -14.82
N ALA A 60 -1.73 1.95 -14.56
CA ALA A 60 -0.90 3.11 -14.32
C ALA A 60 -0.05 2.95 -13.04
N ILE A 61 -0.65 2.49 -11.94
CA ILE A 61 0.07 2.19 -10.69
C ILE A 61 1.16 1.13 -10.91
N ALA A 62 0.85 0.04 -11.62
CA ALA A 62 1.82 -1.00 -11.93
C ALA A 62 3.03 -0.47 -12.73
N LYS A 63 2.80 0.49 -13.64
CA LYS A 63 3.89 1.18 -14.37
C LYS A 63 4.77 2.01 -13.43
N ILE A 64 4.19 2.70 -12.46
CA ILE A 64 4.92 3.48 -11.44
C ILE A 64 5.81 2.55 -10.60
N PHE A 65 5.30 1.39 -10.17
CA PHE A 65 6.11 0.38 -9.48
C PHE A 65 7.23 -0.19 -10.35
N ASN A 66 7.00 -0.33 -11.66
CA ASN A 66 8.06 -0.71 -12.59
C ASN A 66 9.12 0.41 -12.77
N GLU A 67 8.74 1.68 -12.75
CA GLU A 67 9.68 2.82 -12.72
C GLU A 67 10.55 2.77 -11.46
N ALA A 68 9.95 2.52 -10.30
CA ALA A 68 10.68 2.34 -9.04
C ALA A 68 11.68 1.18 -9.13
N ARG A 69 11.25 0.02 -9.63
CA ARG A 69 12.12 -1.14 -9.86
C ARG A 69 13.31 -0.79 -10.76
N GLN A 70 13.07 -0.12 -11.88
CA GLN A 70 14.13 0.29 -12.80
C GLN A 70 15.09 1.29 -12.15
N ALA A 71 14.60 2.23 -11.35
CA ALA A 71 15.46 3.17 -10.63
C ALA A 71 16.34 2.47 -9.61
N ILE A 72 15.81 1.48 -8.89
CA ILE A 72 16.57 0.65 -7.93
C ILE A 72 17.63 -0.18 -8.65
N GLU A 73 17.27 -0.91 -9.71
CA GLU A 73 18.19 -1.74 -10.49
C GLU A 73 19.34 -0.93 -11.12
N ASN A 74 19.07 0.31 -11.52
CA ASN A 74 20.06 1.20 -12.11
C ASN A 74 20.83 2.05 -11.07
N ASN A 75 20.63 1.82 -9.77
CA ASN A 75 21.22 2.61 -8.68
C ASN A 75 20.91 4.12 -8.75
N ASN A 76 19.76 4.48 -9.32
CA ASN A 76 19.28 5.86 -9.46
C ASN A 76 18.17 6.20 -8.44
N TRP A 77 17.88 5.30 -7.50
CA TRP A 77 16.89 5.54 -6.46
C TRP A 77 17.29 6.69 -5.54
N THR A 78 16.32 7.56 -5.22
CA THR A 78 16.48 8.62 -4.21
C THR A 78 15.20 8.73 -3.39
N THR A 79 15.29 9.20 -2.15
CA THR A 79 14.11 9.44 -1.29
C THR A 79 13.09 10.35 -1.97
N LYS A 80 13.56 11.41 -2.64
CA LYS A 80 12.69 12.34 -3.38
C LYS A 80 11.95 11.67 -4.56
N LEU A 81 12.59 10.70 -5.22
CA LEU A 81 11.93 9.90 -6.25
C LEU A 81 10.85 9.01 -5.62
N GLY A 82 11.16 8.34 -4.51
CA GLY A 82 10.19 7.53 -3.77
C GLY A 82 8.96 8.34 -3.33
N GLU A 83 9.16 9.53 -2.76
CA GLU A 83 8.08 10.47 -2.39
C GLU A 83 7.22 10.86 -3.60
N LYS A 84 7.86 11.22 -4.72
CA LYS A 84 7.16 11.57 -5.96
C LYS A 84 6.32 10.41 -6.49
N LEU A 85 6.88 9.21 -6.57
CA LEU A 85 6.17 8.02 -7.05
C LEU A 85 5.04 7.64 -6.09
N SER A 86 5.26 7.77 -4.78
CA SER A 86 4.23 7.54 -3.75
C SER A 86 3.05 8.50 -3.92
N GLN A 87 3.31 9.77 -4.21
CA GLN A 87 2.26 10.75 -4.49
C GLN A 87 1.45 10.39 -5.74
N GLN A 88 2.13 10.00 -6.83
CA GLN A 88 1.45 9.57 -8.05
C GLN A 88 0.56 8.34 -7.85
N VAL A 89 0.99 7.39 -7.00
CA VAL A 89 0.14 6.25 -6.62
C VAL A 89 -1.09 6.72 -5.85
N ALA A 90 -0.92 7.64 -4.90
CA ALA A 90 -2.04 8.18 -4.13
C ALA A 90 -3.06 8.92 -5.01
N GLU A 91 -2.61 9.67 -6.02
CA GLU A 91 -3.48 10.36 -6.98
C GLU A 91 -4.32 9.40 -7.86
N LEU A 92 -3.82 8.19 -8.10
CA LEU A 92 -4.51 7.16 -8.89
C LEU A 92 -5.39 6.24 -8.02
N HIS A 93 -5.20 6.27 -6.70
CA HIS A 93 -5.94 5.47 -5.73
C HIS A 93 -7.28 6.16 -5.38
N PRO A 94 -8.34 5.42 -5.02
CA PRO A 94 -9.63 6.01 -4.64
C PRO A 94 -9.50 6.97 -3.46
N GLU A 95 -10.09 8.16 -3.59
CA GLU A 95 -10.03 9.22 -2.57
C GLU A 95 -10.57 8.79 -1.20
N ASN A 96 -11.50 7.83 -1.19
CA ASN A 96 -12.14 7.32 0.02
C ASN A 96 -11.34 6.19 0.71
N ARG A 97 -10.14 5.86 0.22
CA ARG A 97 -9.25 4.86 0.81
C ARG A 97 -7.87 5.48 1.03
N GLY A 98 -7.38 5.42 2.27
CA GLY A 98 -6.03 5.88 2.58
C GLY A 98 -4.98 4.87 2.12
N LEU A 99 -3.75 5.31 1.98
CA LEU A 99 -2.58 4.43 1.83
C LEU A 99 -1.70 4.58 3.08
N ASP A 100 -1.30 3.46 3.65
CA ASP A 100 -0.32 3.43 4.74
C ASP A 100 0.69 2.29 4.57
N THR A 101 1.62 2.20 5.53
CA THR A 101 2.70 1.21 5.54
C THR A 101 2.35 -0.03 6.38
N GLY A 102 1.09 -0.17 6.78
CA GLY A 102 0.61 -1.23 7.67
C GLY A 102 1.45 -1.32 8.94
N PHE A 103 2.04 -2.48 9.17
CA PHE A 103 2.86 -2.75 10.36
C PHE A 103 4.36 -2.46 10.18
N TYR A 104 4.78 -1.91 9.04
CA TYR A 104 6.21 -1.77 8.72
C TYR A 104 7.00 -1.00 9.79
N TYR A 105 6.41 0.08 10.33
CA TYR A 105 7.02 0.89 11.40
C TYR A 105 6.51 0.55 12.81
N VAL A 106 5.71 -0.49 12.95
CA VAL A 106 5.14 -0.85 14.26
C VAL A 106 6.17 -1.64 15.05
N ASP A 107 6.48 -1.15 16.26
CA ASP A 107 7.35 -1.84 17.21
C ASP A 107 6.72 -3.18 17.62
N PRO A 108 7.36 -4.33 17.34
CA PRO A 108 6.84 -5.65 17.69
C PRO A 108 6.54 -5.79 19.19
N LYS A 109 7.27 -5.08 20.05
CA LYS A 109 7.06 -5.14 21.51
C LYS A 109 5.80 -4.42 21.97
N LYS A 110 5.22 -3.57 21.12
CA LYS A 110 3.95 -2.87 21.38
C LYS A 110 2.74 -3.71 20.94
N ILE A 111 2.95 -4.76 20.17
CA ILE A 111 1.92 -5.73 19.80
C ILE A 111 1.92 -6.81 20.90
N LYS A 112 0.92 -6.75 21.79
CA LYS A 112 0.67 -7.76 22.83
C LYS A 112 -0.52 -8.63 22.47
#